data_AF-A0A9W3EKP5-F1
#
_entry.id   AF-A0A9W3EKP5-F1
#
_cell.length_a   1.000
_cell.length_b   1.000
_cell.length_c   1.000
_cell.angle_alpha   90.00
_cell.angle_beta   90.00
_cell.angle_gamma   90.00
#
_symmetry.space_group_name_H-M   'P 1'
#
loop_
_entity.id
_entity.type
_entity.pdbx_description
1 polymer ?
#
loop_
_entity_poly.entity_id
_entity_poly.type
_entity_poly.pdbx_seq_one_letter_code
_entity_poly.pdbx_strand_id
1 'polypeptide(L)'
;MFSDSNRTGPEYSEGPDNEMVSSLALQMSLYFNAYFFPLWWVSSITMLQVKYSVLPDYYKFIVVTVIILVTLIEVIRLYLGYMGNLQEKVPELAGFWLLSLLLQLPLILFLLFNEGLTNLPLEKAVHIIFTTFLTFQVISAFLTMRKMVNQLATRFHLQDFDRLSESRGGMRRMRSCLEEI
;
A
#
# COMPACT_ATOMS: atom_id res chain seq x y z
N MET A 1 -39.85 6.31 51.89
CA MET A 1 -40.06 5.53 50.65
C MET A 1 -39.01 6.03 49.67
N PHE A 2 -37.97 5.22 49.46
CA PHE A 2 -36.73 5.61 48.79
C PHE A 2 -36.99 5.90 47.30
N SER A 3 -36.39 6.99 46.84
CA SER A 3 -36.44 7.45 45.45
C SER A 3 -35.26 6.82 44.72
N ASP A 4 -35.51 5.74 43.99
CA ASP A 4 -34.50 5.13 43.11
C ASP A 4 -34.48 5.86 41.78
N SER A 5 -33.67 6.91 41.72
CA SER A 5 -33.26 7.56 40.48
C SER A 5 -32.06 6.81 39.89
N ASN A 6 -32.29 5.60 39.38
CA ASN A 6 -31.30 4.93 38.54
C ASN A 6 -31.46 5.43 37.10
N ARG A 7 -30.80 6.56 36.83
CA ARG A 7 -30.43 6.99 35.48
C ARG A 7 -29.41 6.00 34.93
N THR A 8 -29.86 4.97 34.22
CA THR A 8 -29.03 4.32 33.21
C THR A 8 -29.24 5.07 31.90
N GLY A 9 -28.47 6.16 31.72
CA GLY A 9 -28.25 6.71 30.39
C GLY A 9 -27.64 5.63 29.50
N PRO A 10 -27.82 5.70 28.17
CA PRO A 10 -27.23 4.71 27.29
C PRO A 10 -25.71 4.71 27.56
N GLU A 11 -25.17 3.56 27.93
CA GLU A 11 -23.78 3.26 27.66
C GLU A 11 -23.62 3.51 26.16
N TYR A 12 -23.00 4.63 25.83
CA TYR A 12 -22.28 4.75 24.59
C TYR A 12 -21.22 3.66 24.69
N SER A 13 -21.55 2.45 24.24
CA SER A 13 -20.53 1.50 23.83
C SER A 13 -19.60 2.32 22.96
N GLU A 14 -18.35 2.47 23.43
CA GLU A 14 -17.23 2.79 22.57
C GLU A 14 -17.40 1.86 21.36
N GLY A 15 -17.99 2.39 20.29
CA GLY A 15 -18.06 1.68 19.02
C GLY A 15 -16.62 1.33 18.69
N PRO A 16 -16.37 0.14 18.12
CA PRO A 16 -15.01 -0.36 17.97
C PRO A 16 -14.21 0.78 17.36
N ASP A 17 -13.25 1.27 18.14
CA ASP A 17 -12.36 2.34 17.75
C ASP A 17 -12.03 2.06 16.30
N ASN A 18 -12.31 3.02 15.43
CA ASN A 18 -11.98 2.92 14.03
C ASN A 18 -10.44 3.01 13.98
N GLU A 19 -9.78 1.96 14.45
CA GLU A 19 -8.34 1.80 14.58
C GLU A 19 -7.81 2.10 13.20
N MET A 20 -7.08 3.21 13.07
CA MET A 20 -6.37 3.55 11.86
C MET A 20 -5.61 2.31 11.38
N VAL A 21 -6.08 1.76 10.25
CA VAL A 21 -5.60 0.51 9.64
C VAL A 21 -4.33 0.77 8.83
N SER A 22 -4.04 2.05 8.58
CA SER A 22 -2.78 2.54 8.03
C SER A 22 -1.59 1.88 8.75
N SER A 23 -0.81 1.12 8.00
CA SER A 23 0.41 0.51 8.51
C SER A 23 1.51 1.56 8.66
N LEU A 24 1.88 1.88 9.90
CA LEU A 24 2.99 2.80 10.20
C LEU A 24 4.31 2.31 9.60
N ALA A 25 4.58 1.00 9.67
CA ALA A 25 5.79 0.39 9.14
C ALA A 25 5.91 0.58 7.62
N LEU A 26 4.81 0.42 6.88
CA LEU A 26 4.78 0.66 5.44
C LEU A 26 5.03 2.14 5.12
N GLN A 27 4.37 3.05 5.85
CA GLN A 27 4.55 4.50 5.73
C GLN A 27 6.01 4.94 5.94
N MET A 28 6.64 4.47 7.02
CA MET A 28 8.04 4.80 7.32
C MET A 28 8.99 4.26 6.24
N SER A 29 8.75 3.04 5.74
CA SER A 29 9.57 2.48 4.66
C SER A 29 9.42 3.25 3.34
N LEU A 30 8.20 3.65 2.98
CA LEU A 30 7.94 4.48 1.80
C LEU A 30 8.66 5.83 1.91
N TYR A 31 8.64 6.44 3.11
CA TYR A 31 9.34 7.69 3.38
C TYR A 31 10.84 7.56 3.15
N PHE A 32 11.50 6.61 3.81
CA PHE A 32 12.94 6.41 3.63
C PHE A 32 13.30 6.09 2.17
N ASN A 33 12.48 5.28 1.51
CA ASN A 33 12.71 4.93 0.13
C ASN A 33 12.53 6.13 -0.83
N ALA A 34 11.63 7.07 -0.55
CA ALA A 34 11.49 8.31 -1.33
C ALA A 34 12.75 9.19 -1.29
N TYR A 35 13.45 9.25 -0.15
CA TYR A 35 14.74 9.95 -0.03
C TYR A 35 15.92 9.15 -0.59
N PHE A 36 15.88 7.83 -0.47
CA PHE A 36 16.90 6.96 -1.04
C PHE A 36 16.84 6.95 -2.57
N PHE A 37 15.66 7.09 -3.16
CA PHE A 37 15.48 6.95 -4.61
C PHE A 37 16.31 7.95 -5.45
N PRO A 38 16.38 9.26 -5.13
CA PRO A 38 17.31 10.19 -5.80
C PRO A 38 18.79 9.76 -5.71
N LEU A 39 19.21 9.23 -4.55
CA LEU A 39 20.58 8.71 -4.37
C LEU A 39 20.83 7.50 -5.25
N TRP A 40 19.87 6.56 -5.28
CA TRP A 40 19.90 5.41 -6.18
C TRP A 40 20.03 5.87 -7.63
N TRP A 41 19.20 6.82 -8.07
CA TRP A 41 19.20 7.32 -9.44
C TRP A 41 20.53 7.96 -9.84
N VAL A 42 21.05 8.88 -9.02
CA VAL A 42 22.35 9.54 -9.26
C VAL A 42 23.49 8.51 -9.31
N SER A 43 23.46 7.52 -8.41
CA SER A 43 24.47 6.45 -8.40
C SER A 43 24.40 5.60 -9.66
N SER A 44 23.20 5.22 -10.13
CA SER A 44 23.03 4.44 -11.35
C SER A 44 23.51 5.20 -12.60
N ILE A 45 23.21 6.49 -12.71
CA ILE A 45 23.72 7.33 -13.81
C ILE A 45 25.25 7.44 -13.75
N THR A 46 25.81 7.70 -12.57
CA THR A 46 27.27 7.83 -12.40
C THR A 46 27.99 6.54 -12.75
N MET A 47 27.52 5.40 -12.26
CA MET A 47 28.11 4.08 -12.57
C MET A 47 27.99 3.76 -14.06
N LEU A 48 26.86 4.09 -14.69
CA LEU A 48 26.68 3.93 -16.13
C LEU A 48 27.69 4.76 -16.93
N GLN A 49 27.95 6.02 -16.53
CA GLN A 49 28.96 6.87 -17.17
C GLN A 49 30.37 6.27 -17.08
N VAL A 50 30.75 5.75 -15.90
CA VAL A 50 32.06 5.13 -15.67
C VAL A 50 32.29 3.92 -16.60
N LYS A 51 31.26 3.08 -16.80
CA LYS A 51 31.37 1.88 -17.65
C LYS A 51 30.89 2.08 -19.10
N TYR A 52 30.50 3.30 -19.49
CA TYR A 52 29.85 3.55 -20.77
C TYR A 52 30.75 3.21 -21.98
N SER A 53 32.07 3.39 -21.86
CA SER A 53 33.03 3.11 -22.93
C SER A 53 33.29 1.62 -23.16
N VAL A 54 33.15 0.80 -22.11
CA VAL A 54 33.45 -0.65 -22.15
C VAL A 54 32.22 -1.50 -22.42
N LEU A 55 31.02 -0.95 -22.18
CA LEU A 55 29.77 -1.68 -22.34
C LEU A 55 29.41 -1.82 -23.83
N PRO A 56 28.90 -2.99 -24.29
CA PRO A 56 28.37 -3.13 -25.64
C PRO A 56 27.16 -2.21 -25.89
N ASP A 57 26.98 -1.72 -27.11
CA ASP A 57 25.95 -0.71 -27.41
C ASP A 57 24.51 -1.16 -27.09
N TYR A 58 24.17 -2.42 -27.36
CA TYR A 58 22.85 -2.96 -27.03
C TYR A 58 22.58 -2.94 -25.51
N TYR A 59 23.59 -3.21 -24.68
CA TYR A 59 23.46 -3.12 -23.23
C TYR A 59 23.30 -1.68 -22.75
N LYS A 60 23.93 -0.69 -23.40
CA LYS A 60 23.73 0.73 -23.09
C LYS A 60 22.26 1.11 -23.24
N PHE A 61 21.66 0.76 -24.38
CA PHE A 61 20.24 1.03 -24.65
C PHE A 61 19.33 0.33 -23.63
N ILE A 62 19.60 -0.95 -23.34
CA ILE A 62 18.82 -1.72 -22.37
C ILE A 62 18.90 -1.07 -20.98
N VAL A 63 20.08 -0.77 -20.47
CA VAL A 63 20.26 -0.19 -19.12
C VAL A 63 19.60 1.18 -19.02
N VAL A 64 19.79 2.06 -20.01
CA VAL A 64 19.16 3.39 -20.02
C VAL A 64 17.63 3.24 -19.99
N THR A 65 17.08 2.34 -20.80
CA THR A 65 15.63 2.08 -20.84
C THR A 65 15.14 1.55 -19.50
N VAL A 66 15.85 0.59 -18.89
CA VAL A 66 15.47 0.04 -17.58
C VAL A 66 15.54 1.11 -16.49
N ILE A 67 16.57 1.96 -16.46
CA ILE A 67 16.66 3.06 -15.47
C ILE A 67 15.47 4.01 -15.61
N ILE A 68 15.08 4.37 -16.84
CA ILE A 68 13.90 5.23 -17.09
C ILE A 68 12.62 4.53 -16.61
N LEU A 69 12.42 3.27 -16.99
CA LEU A 69 11.24 2.49 -16.58
C LEU A 69 11.15 2.37 -15.06
N VAL A 70 12.23 1.96 -14.40
CA VAL A 70 12.32 1.87 -12.93
C VAL A 70 11.98 3.21 -12.29
N THR A 71 12.45 4.32 -12.86
CA THR A 71 12.15 5.68 -12.35
C THR A 71 10.68 6.03 -12.45
N LEU A 72 10.07 5.81 -13.62
CA LEU A 72 8.65 6.11 -13.82
C LEU A 72 7.76 5.23 -12.96
N ILE A 73 8.06 3.92 -12.92
CA ILE A 73 7.34 2.96 -12.08
C ILE A 73 7.49 3.36 -10.62
N GLU A 74 8.69 3.74 -10.17
CA GLU A 74 8.93 4.11 -8.77
C GLU A 74 8.09 5.28 -8.31
N VAL A 75 8.00 6.33 -9.12
CA VAL A 75 7.19 7.52 -8.80
C VAL A 75 5.72 7.15 -8.62
N ILE A 76 5.17 6.38 -9.57
CA ILE A 76 3.78 5.90 -9.51
C ILE A 76 3.58 4.97 -8.31
N ARG A 77 4.53 4.06 -8.09
CA ARG A 77 4.51 3.10 -6.98
C ARG A 77 4.49 3.84 -5.65
N LEU A 78 5.42 4.75 -5.40
CA LEU A 78 5.45 5.55 -4.16
C LEU A 78 4.14 6.31 -3.95
N TYR A 79 3.59 6.95 -4.98
CA TYR A 79 2.30 7.64 -4.90
C TYR A 79 1.16 6.71 -4.47
N LEU A 80 1.02 5.55 -5.13
CA LEU A 80 -0.01 4.57 -4.80
C LEU A 80 0.17 3.98 -3.40
N GLY A 81 1.41 3.73 -2.97
CA GLY A 81 1.70 3.23 -1.62
C GLY A 81 1.32 4.22 -0.55
N TYR A 82 1.63 5.50 -0.75
CA TYR A 82 1.25 6.58 0.16
C TYR A 82 -0.27 6.74 0.24
N MET A 83 -0.92 6.85 -0.92
CA MET A 83 -2.36 7.09 -0.98
C MET A 83 -3.17 5.88 -0.51
N GLY A 84 -2.82 4.68 -0.95
CA GLY A 84 -3.51 3.44 -0.58
C GLY A 84 -3.41 3.12 0.91
N ASN A 85 -2.26 3.38 1.54
CA ASN A 85 -2.09 3.13 2.98
C ASN A 85 -2.76 4.22 3.84
N LEU A 86 -2.66 5.51 3.49
CA LEU A 86 -3.26 6.59 4.29
C LEU A 86 -4.77 6.69 4.15
N GLN A 87 -5.28 6.51 2.93
CA GLN A 87 -6.71 6.62 2.65
C GLN A 87 -7.42 5.28 2.77
N GLU A 88 -6.72 4.23 3.21
CA GLU A 88 -7.22 2.87 3.34
C GLU A 88 -7.94 2.38 2.07
N LYS A 89 -7.39 2.73 0.91
CA LYS A 89 -7.95 2.33 -0.36
C LYS A 89 -7.28 1.06 -0.89
N VAL A 90 -8.02 -0.03 -0.80
CA VAL A 90 -7.62 -1.36 -1.29
C VAL A 90 -7.15 -1.36 -2.76
N PRO A 91 -7.84 -0.71 -3.72
CA PRO A 91 -7.42 -0.78 -5.12
C PRO A 91 -6.04 -0.11 -5.36
N GLU A 92 -5.78 1.02 -4.72
CA GLU A 92 -4.51 1.74 -4.81
C GLU A 92 -3.38 0.93 -4.19
N LEU A 93 -3.61 0.33 -3.03
CA LEU A 93 -2.63 -0.54 -2.38
C LEU A 93 -2.38 -1.83 -3.18
N ALA A 94 -3.40 -2.35 -3.87
CA ALA A 94 -3.23 -3.45 -4.83
C ALA A 94 -2.39 -3.05 -6.04
N GLY A 95 -2.59 -1.84 -6.58
CA GLY A 95 -1.73 -1.27 -7.61
C GLY A 95 -0.29 -1.14 -7.14
N PHE A 96 -0.06 -0.61 -5.94
CA PHE A 96 1.27 -0.57 -5.32
C PHE A 96 1.94 -1.95 -5.26
N TRP A 97 1.22 -2.94 -4.74
CA TRP A 97 1.72 -4.30 -4.56
C TRP A 97 2.02 -4.98 -5.91
N LEU A 98 1.14 -4.81 -6.89
CA LEU A 98 1.32 -5.34 -8.25
C LEU A 98 2.52 -4.70 -8.95
N LEU A 99 2.64 -3.37 -8.94
CA LEU A 99 3.79 -2.67 -9.53
C LEU A 99 5.10 -3.12 -8.87
N SER A 100 5.08 -3.31 -7.55
CA SER A 100 6.25 -3.76 -6.79
C SER A 100 6.72 -5.16 -7.22
N LEU A 101 5.80 -6.12 -7.28
CA LEU A 101 6.14 -7.52 -7.58
C LEU A 101 6.34 -7.80 -9.07
N LEU A 102 5.49 -7.26 -9.93
CA LEU A 102 5.44 -7.64 -11.33
C LEU A 102 6.38 -6.81 -12.20
N LEU A 103 6.54 -5.53 -11.90
CA LEU A 103 7.35 -4.63 -12.73
C LEU A 103 8.67 -4.28 -12.04
N GLN A 104 8.62 -3.78 -10.80
CA GLN A 104 9.80 -3.22 -10.14
C GLN A 104 10.81 -4.31 -9.74
N LEU A 105 10.34 -5.42 -9.16
CA LEU A 105 11.22 -6.49 -8.70
C LEU A 105 11.99 -7.14 -9.88
N PRO A 106 11.36 -7.56 -10.98
CA PRO A 106 12.11 -8.15 -12.10
C PRO A 106 13.12 -7.20 -12.74
N LEU A 107 12.78 -5.90 -12.87
CA LEU A 107 13.70 -4.91 -13.42
C LEU A 107 14.93 -4.70 -12.53
N ILE A 108 14.73 -4.61 -11.21
CA ILE A 108 15.84 -4.45 -10.27
C ILE A 108 16.69 -5.72 -10.17
N LEU A 109 16.05 -6.91 -10.19
CA LEU A 109 16.79 -8.17 -10.22
C LEU A 109 17.59 -8.33 -11.52
N PHE A 110 17.06 -7.88 -12.65
CA PHE A 110 17.78 -7.82 -13.91
C PHE A 110 19.04 -6.95 -13.79
N LEU A 111 18.93 -5.74 -13.21
CA LEU A 111 20.10 -4.89 -12.97
C LEU A 111 21.11 -5.55 -12.02
N LEU A 112 20.64 -6.22 -10.96
CA LEU A 112 21.50 -6.79 -9.93
C LEU A 112 22.26 -8.05 -10.36
N PHE A 113 21.58 -8.98 -11.05
CA PHE A 113 22.11 -10.31 -11.35
C PHE A 113 22.67 -10.48 -12.75
N ASN A 114 22.41 -9.55 -13.68
CA ASN A 114 22.95 -9.67 -15.02
C ASN A 114 24.46 -9.37 -15.04
N GLU A 115 25.27 -10.42 -15.20
CA GLU A 115 26.73 -10.32 -15.26
C GLU A 115 27.22 -9.56 -16.50
N GLY A 116 26.45 -9.58 -17.59
CA GLY A 116 26.75 -8.85 -18.82
C GLY A 116 26.77 -7.33 -18.66
N LEU A 117 26.18 -6.80 -17.58
CA LEU A 117 26.21 -5.38 -17.24
C LEU A 117 27.52 -4.94 -16.58
N THR A 118 28.44 -5.88 -16.29
CA THR A 118 29.71 -5.62 -15.61
C THR A 118 29.50 -4.80 -14.33
N ASN A 119 28.56 -5.24 -13.49
CA ASN A 119 28.08 -4.52 -12.32
C ASN A 119 29.20 -4.18 -11.33
N LEU A 120 29.40 -2.88 -11.05
CA LEU A 120 30.38 -2.41 -10.08
C LEU A 120 29.93 -2.75 -8.64
N PRO A 121 30.86 -2.89 -7.68
CA PRO A 121 30.50 -3.17 -6.29
C PRO A 121 29.53 -2.15 -5.68
N LEU A 122 29.71 -0.87 -6.00
CA LEU A 122 28.81 0.21 -5.55
C LEU A 122 27.42 0.09 -6.18
N GLU A 123 27.34 -0.23 -7.47
CA GLU A 123 26.08 -0.48 -8.19
C GLU A 123 25.31 -1.64 -7.56
N LYS A 124 25.99 -2.75 -7.27
CA LYS A 124 25.38 -3.89 -6.55
C LYS A 124 24.86 -3.48 -5.17
N ALA A 125 25.63 -2.71 -4.41
CA ALA A 125 25.23 -2.27 -3.08
C ALA A 125 23.92 -1.45 -3.12
N VAL A 126 23.83 -0.47 -4.04
CA VAL A 126 22.61 0.37 -4.15
C VAL A 126 21.41 -0.43 -4.64
N HIS A 127 21.58 -1.38 -5.57
CA HIS A 127 20.49 -2.26 -6.00
C HIS A 127 20.05 -3.21 -4.89
N ILE A 128 20.97 -3.74 -4.08
CA ILE A 128 20.65 -4.59 -2.92
C ILE A 128 19.81 -3.81 -1.91
N ILE A 129 20.26 -2.61 -1.53
CA ILE A 129 19.51 -1.75 -0.59
C ILE A 129 18.11 -1.47 -1.12
N PHE A 130 17.99 -1.10 -2.40
CA PHE A 130 16.69 -0.87 -3.04
C PHE A 130 15.80 -2.12 -3.01
N THR A 131 16.37 -3.30 -3.29
CA THR A 131 15.67 -4.59 -3.24
C THR A 131 15.20 -4.92 -1.81
N THR A 132 15.99 -4.60 -0.80
CA THR A 132 15.62 -4.79 0.61
C THR A 132 14.42 -3.91 0.99
N PHE A 133 14.41 -2.63 0.58
CA PHE A 133 13.24 -1.76 0.76
C PHE A 133 12.01 -2.34 0.05
N LEU A 134 12.16 -2.74 -1.21
CA LEU A 134 11.08 -3.28 -2.02
C LEU A 134 10.46 -4.56 -1.41
N THR A 135 11.29 -5.51 -0.99
CA THR A 135 10.82 -6.77 -0.38
C THR A 135 10.10 -6.52 0.94
N PHE A 136 10.63 -5.65 1.80
CA PHE A 136 9.96 -5.24 3.04
C PHE A 136 8.59 -4.61 2.77
N GLN A 137 8.51 -3.72 1.78
CA GLN A 137 7.27 -3.04 1.41
C GLN A 137 6.24 -4.01 0.83
N VAL A 138 6.65 -4.98 0.00
CA VAL A 138 5.76 -6.02 -0.54
C VAL A 138 5.13 -6.83 0.58
N ILE A 139 5.93 -7.28 1.56
CA ILE A 139 5.44 -8.06 2.70
C ILE A 139 4.48 -7.21 3.54
N SER A 140 4.87 -5.98 3.88
CA SER A 140 4.06 -5.08 4.70
C SER A 140 2.75 -4.69 4.01
N ALA A 141 2.79 -4.40 2.72
CA ALA A 141 1.61 -4.07 1.92
C ALA A 141 0.66 -5.26 1.79
N PHE A 142 1.18 -6.47 1.63
CA PHE A 142 0.36 -7.68 1.61
C PHE A 142 -0.39 -7.90 2.93
N LEU A 143 0.30 -7.74 4.06
CA LEU A 143 -0.33 -7.84 5.38
C LEU A 143 -1.40 -6.77 5.59
N THR A 144 -1.12 -5.54 5.17
CA THR A 144 -2.05 -4.40 5.26
C THR A 144 -3.28 -4.64 4.40
N MET A 145 -3.09 -5.08 3.14
CA MET A 145 -4.17 -5.39 2.22
C MET A 145 -5.08 -6.50 2.75
N ARG A 146 -4.53 -7.57 3.34
CA ARG A 146 -5.33 -8.64 3.97
C ARG A 146 -6.21 -8.09 5.10
N LYS A 147 -5.67 -7.22 5.95
CA LYS A 147 -6.44 -6.58 7.03
C LYS A 147 -7.58 -5.73 6.47
N MET A 148 -7.28 -4.88 5.49
CA MET A 148 -8.25 -3.98 4.87
C MET A 148 -9.39 -4.73 4.17
N VAL A 149 -9.08 -5.82 3.45
CA VAL A 149 -10.11 -6.65 2.78
C VAL A 149 -11.06 -7.31 3.80
N ASN A 150 -10.52 -7.82 4.91
CA ASN A 150 -11.33 -8.42 5.96
C ASN A 150 -12.27 -7.40 6.61
N GLN A 151 -11.78 -6.19 6.89
CA GLN A 151 -12.59 -5.11 7.44
C GLN A 151 -13.65 -4.62 6.47
N LEU A 152 -13.30 -4.52 5.18
CA LEU A 152 -14.25 -4.16 4.13
C LEU A 152 -15.41 -5.16 4.10
N ALA A 153 -15.12 -6.47 4.21
CA ALA A 153 -16.16 -7.51 4.33
C ALA A 153 -17.03 -7.30 5.58
N THR A 154 -16.43 -7.02 6.75
CA THR A 154 -17.19 -6.74 7.98
C THR A 154 -18.09 -5.52 7.84
N ARG A 155 -17.60 -4.43 7.24
CA ARG A 155 -18.37 -3.20 7.03
C ARG A 155 -19.55 -3.42 6.10
N PHE A 156 -19.37 -4.19 5.02
CA PHE A 156 -20.48 -4.57 4.14
C PHE A 156 -21.55 -5.37 4.88
N HIS A 157 -21.15 -6.39 5.64
CA HIS A 157 -22.10 -7.18 6.42
C HIS A 157 -22.88 -6.32 7.44
N LEU A 158 -22.20 -5.42 8.16
CA LEU A 158 -22.87 -4.52 9.11
C LEU A 158 -23.86 -3.59 8.41
N GLN A 159 -23.51 -3.01 7.27
CA GLN A 159 -24.43 -2.16 6.49
C GLN A 159 -25.67 -2.92 6.00
N ASP A 160 -25.49 -4.18 5.58
CA ASP A 160 -26.61 -5.03 5.18
C ASP A 160 -27.54 -5.33 6.36
N PHE A 161 -26.98 -5.60 7.54
CA PHE A 161 -27.75 -5.78 8.78
C PHE A 161 -28.51 -4.52 9.20
N ASP A 162 -27.86 -3.36 9.19
CA ASP A 162 -28.49 -2.08 9.56
C ASP A 162 -29.67 -1.77 8.65
N ARG A 163 -29.52 -1.92 7.32
CA ARG A 163 -30.61 -1.75 6.34
C ARG A 163 -31.80 -2.68 6.61
N LEU A 164 -31.53 -3.94 6.93
CA LEU A 164 -32.59 -4.89 7.27
C LEU A 164 -33.31 -4.51 8.57
N SER A 165 -32.57 -4.00 9.56
CA SER A 165 -33.13 -3.55 10.82
C SER A 165 -34.04 -2.32 10.64
N GLU A 166 -33.62 -1.33 9.84
CA GLU A 166 -34.40 -0.15 9.52
C GLU A 166 -35.69 -0.49 8.76
N SER A 167 -35.58 -1.35 7.74
CA SER A 167 -36.75 -1.83 6.97
C SER A 167 -37.76 -2.57 7.88
N ARG A 168 -37.28 -3.42 8.78
CA ARG A 168 -38.14 -4.14 9.73
C ARG A 168 -38.75 -3.21 10.78
N GLY A 169 -38.03 -2.18 11.23
CA GLY A 169 -38.53 -1.14 12.12
C GLY A 169 -39.63 -0.30 11.47
N GLY A 170 -39.42 0.13 10.23
CA GLY A 170 -40.41 0.88 9.45
C GLY A 170 -41.71 0.09 9.23
N MET A 171 -41.59 -1.20 8.92
CA MET A 171 -42.76 -2.07 8.71
C MET A 171 -43.57 -2.32 9.99
N ARG A 172 -42.92 -2.41 11.17
CA ARG A 172 -43.65 -2.48 12.45
C ARG A 172 -44.39 -1.17 12.75
N ARG A 173 -43.76 -0.03 12.52
CA ARG A 173 -44.39 1.29 12.71
C ARG A 173 -45.62 1.49 11.82
N MET A 174 -45.54 1.05 10.57
CA MET A 174 -46.67 1.15 9.66
C MET A 174 -47.84 0.25 10.09
N ARG A 175 -47.54 -0.94 10.61
CA ARG A 175 -48.56 -1.84 11.16
C ARG A 175 -49.26 -1.25 12.38
N SER A 176 -48.54 -0.61 13.31
CA SER A 176 -49.16 0.04 14.46
C SER A 176 -50.07 1.21 14.08
N CYS A 177 -49.74 1.99 13.05
CA CYS A 177 -50.64 3.05 12.56
C CYS A 177 -51.92 2.52 11.91
N LEU A 178 -51.88 1.31 11.33
CA LEU A 178 -53.06 0.68 10.73
C LEU A 178 -54.00 0.08 11.79
N GLU A 179 -53.49 -0.27 12.97
CA GLU A 179 -54.30 -0.82 14.08
C GLU A 179 -54.95 0.28 14.94
N GLU A 180 -54.58 1.55 14.78
CA GLU A 180 -55.15 2.70 15.50
C GLU A 180 -56.33 3.40 14.78
N ILE A 181 -56.80 2.87 13.63
CA ILE A 181 -57.96 3.36 12.87
C ILE A 181 -59.13 2.38 13.01
#